data_AF-A0A1F4TWG5-F1
#
_entry.id   AF-A0A1F4TWG5-F1
#
_cell.length_a   1.000
_cell.length_b   1.000
_cell.length_c   1.000
_cell.angle_alpha   90.00
_cell.angle_beta   90.00
_cell.angle_gamma   90.00
#
_symmetry.space_group_name_H-M   'P 1'
#
loop_
_entity.id
_entity.type
_entity.pdbx_description
1 polymer ?
#
loop_
_entity_poly.entity_id
_entity_poly.type
_entity_poly.pdbx_seq_one_letter_code
_entity_poly.pdbx_strand_id
1 'polypeptide(L)'
;MPQQPPCPYFGRCGGCALQNSTYEEQLDQKQAVIDQLFPDAQRIIGSKNQFFYRNRMDYAFGPDFSLGLRDKNRGVINIERCLLMSESSNELFAQLRGYARDKGLAAYRSGIMRHAVLREAKNLKSTVFNILTSSEGELPLLDLWERFSHRVQGVVWSINLSPADRSYGDIKQVCGQDYYEEELAGLRFKIPVQSFFQTNIVGAEQIIATVKEFLEPAATDKIYDLYSGTGSIGLSLANQVKAVVGIEENEPATRLSLDNAALNKINNYSVLVGRAENVLKTHDLQADKVVVDPPRPGIHR
;
A
#
# COMPACT_ATOMS: atom_id res chain seq x y z
N MET A 1 -27.40 18.43 5.91
CA MET A 1 -27.21 19.15 4.61
C MET A 1 -25.89 18.67 4.03
N PRO A 2 -25.76 18.42 2.72
CA PRO A 2 -24.51 17.93 2.15
C PRO A 2 -23.36 18.88 2.47
N GLN A 3 -22.25 18.33 2.96
CA GLN A 3 -21.05 19.08 3.26
C GLN A 3 -20.38 19.51 1.96
N GLN A 4 -19.83 20.73 1.90
CA GLN A 4 -18.99 21.13 0.79
C GLN A 4 -17.68 20.31 0.84
N PRO A 5 -17.35 19.54 -0.21
CA PRO A 5 -16.15 18.71 -0.21
C PRO A 5 -14.90 19.60 -0.17
N PRO A 6 -13.92 19.31 0.71
CA PRO A 6 -12.72 20.13 0.83
C PRO A 6 -11.76 19.97 -0.35
N CYS A 7 -11.86 18.87 -1.10
CA CYS A 7 -11.04 18.62 -2.27
C CYS A 7 -11.64 19.32 -3.51
N PRO A 8 -10.88 20.20 -4.20
CA PRO A 8 -11.37 20.88 -5.41
C PRO A 8 -11.59 19.93 -6.59
N TYR A 9 -11.07 18.70 -6.50
CA TYR A 9 -11.18 17.67 -7.54
C TYR A 9 -12.32 16.67 -7.29
N PHE A 10 -13.14 16.88 -6.25
CA PHE A 10 -14.26 16.01 -5.92
C PHE A 10 -15.23 15.83 -7.10
N GLY A 11 -15.78 14.62 -7.25
CA GLY A 11 -16.70 14.25 -8.35
C GLY A 11 -16.02 13.99 -9.70
N ARG A 12 -14.79 14.50 -9.90
CA ARG A 12 -13.96 14.23 -11.09
C ARG A 12 -12.90 13.17 -10.82
N CYS A 13 -12.16 13.31 -9.73
CA CYS A 13 -11.15 12.36 -9.30
C CYS A 13 -11.81 11.06 -8.80
N GLY A 14 -11.36 9.91 -9.29
CA GLY A 14 -11.91 8.59 -8.93
C GLY A 14 -11.60 8.10 -7.50
N GLY A 15 -10.98 8.92 -6.65
CA GLY A 15 -10.51 8.50 -5.32
C GLY A 15 -11.53 8.63 -4.18
N CYS A 16 -12.04 9.84 -3.92
CA CYS A 16 -12.73 10.17 -2.67
C CYS A 16 -14.23 10.42 -2.88
N ALA A 17 -15.03 9.36 -3.01
CA ALA A 17 -16.44 9.46 -3.40
C ALA A 17 -17.40 10.08 -2.36
N LEU A 18 -17.03 10.09 -1.07
CA LEU A 18 -17.93 10.49 0.03
C LEU A 18 -17.54 11.80 0.72
N GLN A 19 -16.63 12.60 0.13
CA GLN A 19 -16.20 13.87 0.74
C GLN A 19 -17.30 14.95 0.79
N ASN A 20 -18.45 14.73 0.15
CA ASN A 20 -19.64 15.58 0.26
C ASN A 20 -20.54 15.23 1.46
N SER A 21 -20.13 14.28 2.30
CA SER A 21 -20.79 13.91 3.55
C SER A 21 -19.87 14.17 4.72
N THR A 22 -20.45 14.52 5.87
CA THR A 22 -19.72 14.57 7.14
C THR A 22 -19.13 13.21 7.48
N TYR A 23 -18.07 13.18 8.27
CA TYR A 23 -17.40 11.92 8.57
C TYR A 23 -18.32 10.92 9.29
N GLU A 24 -19.18 11.40 10.19
CA GLU A 24 -20.18 10.54 10.85
C GLU A 24 -21.16 9.95 9.84
N GLU A 25 -21.71 10.76 8.93
CA GLU A 25 -22.57 10.26 7.86
C GLU A 25 -21.85 9.24 6.96
N GLN A 26 -20.54 9.39 6.73
CA GLN A 26 -19.75 8.39 6.00
C GLN A 26 -19.67 7.07 6.75
N LEU A 27 -19.52 7.11 8.09
CA LEU A 27 -19.51 5.92 8.93
C LEU A 27 -20.90 5.29 8.98
N ASP A 28 -21.97 6.07 9.06
CA ASP A 28 -23.36 5.60 9.07
C ASP A 28 -23.74 4.93 7.75
N GLN A 29 -23.38 5.55 6.61
CA GLN A 29 -23.61 4.97 5.29
C GLN A 29 -22.90 3.62 5.14
N LYS A 30 -21.67 3.50 5.63
CA LYS A 30 -20.93 2.22 5.61
C LYS A 30 -21.54 1.21 6.57
N GLN A 31 -21.97 1.65 7.76
CA GLN A 31 -22.60 0.77 8.75
C GLN A 31 -23.88 0.18 8.19
N ALA A 32 -24.74 0.98 7.56
CA ALA A 32 -25.97 0.50 6.98
C ALA A 32 -25.74 -0.63 5.94
N VAL A 33 -24.65 -0.57 5.17
CA VAL A 33 -24.26 -1.65 4.25
C VAL A 33 -23.81 -2.89 5.00
N ILE A 34 -23.03 -2.72 6.08
CA ILE A 34 -22.57 -3.83 6.91
C ILE A 34 -23.74 -4.49 7.64
N ASP A 35 -24.66 -3.74 8.25
CA ASP A 35 -25.83 -4.26 8.97
C ASP A 35 -26.75 -5.08 8.04
N GLN A 36 -26.86 -4.70 6.77
CA GLN A 36 -27.62 -5.46 5.77
C GLN A 36 -27.00 -6.83 5.48
N LEU A 37 -25.67 -6.95 5.55
CA LEU A 37 -24.94 -8.19 5.27
C LEU A 37 -24.71 -9.01 6.55
N PHE A 38 -24.56 -8.33 7.69
CA PHE A 38 -24.19 -8.87 9.00
C PHE A 38 -24.97 -8.12 10.09
N PRO A 39 -26.21 -8.52 10.41
CA PRO A 39 -27.08 -7.79 11.32
C PRO A 39 -26.54 -7.58 12.74
N ASP A 40 -25.63 -8.44 13.19
CA ASP A 40 -25.00 -8.38 14.52
C ASP A 40 -23.62 -7.71 14.50
N ALA A 41 -23.26 -7.03 13.41
CA ALA A 41 -21.97 -6.36 13.30
C ALA A 41 -21.83 -5.21 14.31
N GLN A 42 -20.64 -5.12 14.92
CA GLN A 42 -20.30 -3.99 15.76
C GLN A 42 -20.19 -2.69 14.94
N ARG A 43 -20.28 -1.55 15.62
CA ARG A 43 -20.09 -0.22 15.02
C ARG A 43 -18.72 -0.12 14.36
N ILE A 44 -18.67 0.36 13.12
CA ILE A 44 -17.43 0.65 12.39
C ILE A 44 -16.58 1.64 13.19
N ILE A 45 -15.33 1.25 13.42
CA ILE A 45 -14.33 2.11 14.05
C ILE A 45 -13.84 3.12 13.00
N GLY A 46 -14.00 4.40 13.31
CA GLY A 46 -13.49 5.49 12.46
C GLY A 46 -11.96 5.55 12.44
N SER A 47 -11.40 5.95 11.31
CA SER A 47 -10.00 6.33 11.20
C SER A 47 -9.72 7.57 12.05
N LYS A 48 -8.68 7.52 12.88
CA LYS A 48 -8.24 8.69 13.67
C LYS A 48 -7.87 9.88 12.77
N ASN A 49 -7.32 9.61 11.59
CA ASN A 49 -6.94 10.61 10.60
C ASN A 49 -7.80 10.48 9.34
N GLN A 50 -8.49 11.56 8.96
CA GLN A 50 -9.35 11.61 7.76
C GLN A 50 -8.59 12.16 6.53
N PHE A 51 -7.51 12.89 6.76
CA PHE A 51 -6.63 13.49 5.76
C PHE A 51 -5.19 13.11 6.07
N PHE A 52 -4.30 13.22 5.07
CA PHE A 52 -2.86 12.98 5.19
C PHE A 52 -2.45 11.58 5.67
N TYR A 53 -3.38 10.63 5.77
CA TYR A 53 -3.13 9.28 6.29
C TYR A 53 -2.49 8.34 5.25
N ARG A 54 -2.60 8.66 3.96
CA ARG A 54 -2.27 7.73 2.89
C ARG A 54 -0.77 7.71 2.64
N ASN A 55 -0.19 6.52 2.61
CA ASN A 55 1.26 6.31 2.54
C ASN A 55 1.74 5.89 1.13
N ARG A 56 0.83 5.75 0.18
CA ARG A 56 1.09 5.37 -1.21
C ARG A 56 0.16 6.11 -2.16
N MET A 57 0.70 6.70 -3.20
CA MET A 57 -0.06 7.27 -4.30
C MET A 57 0.51 6.86 -5.64
N ASP A 58 -0.38 6.56 -6.58
CA ASP A 58 -0.06 6.09 -7.92
C ASP A 58 -0.59 7.14 -8.91
N TYR A 59 0.22 8.17 -9.19
CA TYR A 59 -0.18 9.21 -10.15
C TYR A 59 0.13 8.79 -11.57
N ALA A 60 -0.81 9.02 -12.48
CA ALA A 60 -0.62 8.87 -13.91
C ALA A 60 -0.01 10.14 -14.52
N PHE A 61 0.92 9.97 -15.45
CA PHE A 61 1.38 11.03 -16.33
C PHE A 61 0.38 11.23 -17.47
N GLY A 62 0.13 12.48 -17.84
CA GLY A 62 -0.68 12.85 -19.00
C GLY A 62 0.16 13.36 -20.19
N PRO A 63 -0.48 13.54 -21.36
CA PRO A 63 0.18 14.01 -22.58
C PRO A 63 0.60 15.48 -22.55
N ASP A 64 0.02 16.26 -21.64
CA ASP A 64 0.25 17.69 -21.40
C ASP A 64 1.15 17.94 -20.17
N PHE A 65 1.99 16.96 -19.81
CA PHE A 65 2.81 16.96 -18.59
C PHE A 65 2.01 17.05 -17.28
N SER A 66 0.69 16.81 -17.34
CA SER A 66 -0.11 16.64 -16.13
C SER A 66 0.37 15.44 -15.33
N LEU A 67 0.29 15.55 -14.01
CA LEU A 67 0.57 14.45 -13.10
C LEU A 67 -0.55 14.43 -12.07
N GLY A 68 -1.25 13.29 -11.98
CA GLY A 68 -2.36 13.17 -11.04
C GLY A 68 -3.16 11.90 -11.24
N LEU A 69 -4.47 11.96 -11.04
CA LEU A 69 -5.34 10.78 -11.01
C LEU A 69 -6.24 10.73 -12.24
N ARG A 70 -6.65 9.51 -12.62
CA ARG A 70 -7.57 9.33 -13.72
C ARG A 70 -8.98 9.81 -13.38
N ASP A 71 -9.61 10.45 -14.34
CA ASP A 71 -11.05 10.71 -14.33
C ASP A 71 -11.84 9.49 -14.84
N LYS A 72 -13.18 9.62 -14.89
CA LYS A 72 -14.09 8.57 -15.36
C LYS A 72 -13.87 8.19 -16.84
N ASN A 73 -13.28 9.08 -17.64
CA ASN A 73 -13.01 8.92 -19.07
C ASN A 73 -11.55 8.52 -19.35
N ARG A 74 -10.80 8.14 -18.31
CA ARG A 74 -9.36 7.78 -18.35
C ARG A 74 -8.41 8.95 -18.66
N GLY A 75 -8.91 10.18 -18.72
CA GLY A 75 -8.08 11.39 -18.78
C GLY A 75 -7.33 11.60 -17.47
N VAL A 76 -6.19 12.30 -17.50
CA VAL A 76 -5.42 12.62 -16.30
C VAL A 76 -5.86 13.98 -15.77
N ILE A 77 -6.35 14.02 -14.54
CA ILE A 77 -6.59 15.27 -13.81
C ILE A 77 -5.26 15.68 -13.21
N ASN A 78 -4.76 16.85 -13.57
CA ASN A 78 -3.59 17.42 -12.93
C ASN A 78 -3.92 17.76 -11.46
N ILE A 79 -3.37 16.98 -10.52
CA ILE A 79 -3.60 17.15 -9.09
C ILE A 79 -2.45 17.98 -8.52
N GLU A 80 -2.73 19.18 -8.04
CA GLU A 80 -1.72 20.03 -7.42
C GLU A 80 -1.45 19.63 -5.97
N ARG A 81 -2.51 19.25 -5.25
CA ARG A 81 -2.45 18.83 -3.85
C ARG A 81 -3.52 17.79 -3.57
N CYS A 82 -3.13 16.65 -3.03
CA CYS A 82 -4.03 15.61 -2.57
C CYS A 82 -4.11 15.63 -1.04
N LEU A 83 -5.32 15.83 -0.52
CA LEU A 83 -5.58 15.86 0.93
C LEU A 83 -5.39 14.50 1.62
N LEU A 84 -5.06 13.43 0.89
CA LEU A 84 -4.75 12.13 1.47
C LEU A 84 -3.24 11.90 1.68
N MET A 85 -2.39 12.56 0.89
CA MET A 85 -0.93 12.44 0.95
C MET A 85 -0.36 13.57 1.81
N SER A 86 0.77 13.35 2.50
CA SER A 86 1.42 14.40 3.31
C SER A 86 1.79 15.64 2.47
N GLU A 87 2.02 16.78 3.13
CA GLU A 87 2.53 17.96 2.44
C GLU A 87 3.89 17.71 1.77
N SER A 88 4.78 16.98 2.45
CA SER A 88 6.08 16.61 1.87
C SER A 88 5.89 15.80 0.57
N SER A 89 4.94 14.87 0.55
CA SER A 89 4.58 14.13 -0.66
C SER A 89 4.00 15.00 -1.76
N ASN A 90 3.09 15.93 -1.41
CA ASN A 90 2.53 16.87 -2.39
C ASN A 90 3.61 17.76 -3.01
N GLU A 91 4.57 18.26 -2.21
CA GLU A 91 5.72 19.01 -2.70
C GLU A 91 6.62 18.18 -3.61
N LEU A 92 6.93 16.93 -3.23
CA LEU A 92 7.72 16.01 -4.04
C LEU A 92 7.09 15.78 -5.42
N PHE A 93 5.77 15.61 -5.47
CA PHE A 93 5.05 15.47 -6.73
C PHE A 93 4.99 16.77 -7.54
N ALA A 94 4.83 17.93 -6.90
CA ALA A 94 4.91 19.22 -7.58
C ALA A 94 6.28 19.42 -8.23
N GLN A 95 7.36 19.05 -7.52
CA GLN A 95 8.72 19.08 -8.05
C GLN A 95 8.91 18.08 -9.20
N LEU A 96 8.37 16.86 -9.09
CA LEU A 96 8.45 15.83 -10.13
C LEU A 96 7.72 16.26 -11.40
N ARG A 97 6.54 16.89 -11.27
CA ARG A 97 5.79 17.46 -12.39
C ARG A 97 6.58 18.56 -13.10
N GLY A 98 7.21 19.47 -12.34
CA GLY A 98 8.09 20.49 -12.93
C GLY A 98 9.25 19.87 -13.70
N TYR A 99 9.94 18.90 -13.10
CA TYR A 99 11.02 18.16 -13.75
C TYR A 99 10.58 17.46 -15.04
N ALA A 100 9.43 16.78 -15.00
CA ALA A 100 8.89 16.08 -16.16
C ALA A 100 8.62 17.04 -17.32
N ARG A 101 8.07 18.23 -17.05
CA ARG A 101 7.89 19.28 -18.06
C ARG A 101 9.23 19.78 -18.61
N ASP A 102 10.19 20.08 -17.75
CA ASP A 102 11.49 20.64 -18.14
C ASP A 102 12.31 19.65 -18.99
N LYS A 103 12.15 18.33 -18.75
CA LYS A 103 12.83 17.25 -19.47
C LYS A 103 12.00 16.65 -20.62
N GLY A 104 10.80 17.16 -20.89
CA GLY A 104 9.94 16.64 -21.95
C GLY A 104 9.39 15.23 -21.69
N LEU A 105 9.27 14.81 -20.43
CA LEU A 105 8.78 13.50 -20.02
C LEU A 105 7.23 13.46 -19.98
N ALA A 106 6.61 13.28 -21.14
CA ALA A 106 5.15 13.14 -21.28
C ALA A 106 4.69 11.68 -21.39
N ALA A 107 3.38 11.45 -21.24
CA ALA A 107 2.74 10.16 -21.54
C ALA A 107 2.04 10.18 -22.90
N TYR A 108 1.95 9.02 -23.58
CA TYR A 108 1.12 8.75 -24.78
C TYR A 108 1.34 9.67 -25.99
N ARG A 109 1.54 9.12 -27.20
CA ARG A 109 1.84 9.83 -28.48
C ARG A 109 3.09 10.72 -28.47
N SER A 110 3.39 11.40 -27.36
CA SER A 110 4.52 12.32 -27.15
C SER A 110 5.57 11.77 -26.17
N GLY A 111 5.32 10.64 -25.51
CA GLY A 111 6.31 10.05 -24.61
C GLY A 111 5.91 8.70 -24.02
N ILE A 112 6.82 8.17 -23.18
CA ILE A 112 6.79 6.80 -22.65
C ILE A 112 6.30 6.73 -21.20
N MET A 113 6.01 7.86 -20.56
CA MET A 113 5.67 7.89 -19.14
C MET A 113 4.30 7.25 -18.89
N ARG A 114 4.16 6.52 -17.79
CA ARG A 114 2.89 5.93 -17.36
C ARG A 114 2.47 6.41 -15.99
N HIS A 115 3.26 6.08 -14.97
CA HIS A 115 2.92 6.39 -13.58
C HIS A 115 4.15 6.85 -12.79
N ALA A 116 3.93 7.70 -11.81
CA ALA A 116 4.83 7.92 -10.70
C ALA A 116 4.14 7.40 -9.44
N VAL A 117 4.72 6.36 -8.84
CA VAL A 117 4.29 5.83 -7.56
C VAL A 117 5.21 6.40 -6.49
N LEU A 118 4.63 7.08 -5.51
CA LEU A 118 5.34 7.49 -4.31
C LEU A 118 4.87 6.63 -3.15
N ARG A 119 5.83 6.19 -2.34
CA ARG A 119 5.56 5.63 -1.03
C ARG A 119 6.30 6.44 0.01
N GLU A 120 5.60 6.78 1.08
CA GLU A 120 6.16 7.45 2.25
C GLU A 120 5.83 6.64 3.50
N ALA A 121 6.75 6.59 4.45
CA ALA A 121 6.44 6.15 5.79
C ALA A 121 5.75 7.26 6.57
N LYS A 122 4.88 6.86 7.50
CA LYS A 122 4.16 7.75 8.41
C LYS A 122 4.87 7.87 9.75
N ASN A 123 5.52 6.81 10.21
CA ASN A 123 6.21 6.78 11.50
C ASN A 123 7.72 6.93 11.36
N LEU A 124 8.27 6.78 10.15
CA LEU A 124 9.70 6.92 9.84
C LEU A 124 9.94 7.97 8.75
N LYS A 125 11.16 8.50 8.68
CA LYS A 125 11.62 9.30 7.54
C LYS A 125 12.09 8.39 6.41
N SER A 126 11.13 7.71 5.79
CA SER A 126 11.39 6.86 4.64
C SER A 126 10.45 7.18 3.49
N THR A 127 10.94 7.40 2.28
CA THR A 127 10.17 7.74 1.08
C THR A 127 10.93 7.24 -0.13
N VAL A 128 10.22 6.60 -1.06
CA VAL A 128 10.76 6.13 -2.34
C VAL A 128 9.82 6.45 -3.49
N PHE A 129 10.42 6.65 -4.66
CA PHE A 129 9.71 6.77 -5.93
C PHE A 129 9.86 5.51 -6.77
N ASN A 130 8.82 5.18 -7.53
CA ASN A 130 8.90 4.31 -8.69
C ASN A 130 8.30 5.03 -9.90
N ILE A 131 9.12 5.25 -10.91
CA ILE A 131 8.74 5.83 -12.19
C ILE A 131 8.50 4.70 -13.17
N LEU A 132 7.29 4.65 -13.71
CA LEU A 132 6.86 3.63 -14.65
C LEU A 132 6.76 4.18 -16.06
N THR A 133 7.29 3.40 -17.00
CA THR A 133 7.26 3.71 -18.44
C THR A 133 6.64 2.57 -19.24
N SER A 134 6.24 2.83 -20.48
CA SER A 134 5.58 1.90 -21.40
C SER A 134 6.51 1.23 -22.40
N SER A 135 7.83 1.50 -22.34
CA SER A 135 8.82 0.94 -23.27
C SER A 135 10.21 0.95 -22.67
N GLU A 136 11.14 0.22 -23.29
CA GLU A 136 12.56 0.13 -22.89
C GLU A 136 13.43 1.34 -23.29
N GLY A 137 12.81 2.48 -23.62
CA GLY A 137 13.53 3.72 -23.86
C GLY A 137 14.31 4.22 -22.64
N GLU A 138 15.07 5.30 -22.78
CA GLU A 138 15.88 5.81 -21.68
C GLU A 138 15.09 6.73 -20.75
N LEU A 139 15.22 6.51 -19.44
CA LEU A 139 14.78 7.44 -18.41
C LEU A 139 16.04 8.03 -17.74
N PRO A 140 16.18 9.37 -17.63
CA PRO A 140 17.31 9.99 -16.95
C PRO A 140 17.19 9.83 -15.42
N LEU A 141 17.33 8.59 -14.94
CA LEU A 141 17.11 8.23 -13.55
C LEU A 141 18.17 8.81 -12.62
N LEU A 142 19.42 8.95 -13.09
CA LEU A 142 20.49 9.57 -12.31
C LEU A 142 20.23 11.06 -12.05
N ASP A 143 19.79 11.81 -13.05
CA ASP A 143 19.39 13.21 -12.90
C ASP A 143 18.20 13.37 -11.95
N LEU A 144 17.24 12.44 -12.04
CA LEU A 144 16.12 12.38 -11.10
C LEU A 144 16.61 12.07 -9.67
N TRP A 145 17.53 11.11 -9.51
CA TRP A 145 18.12 10.76 -8.22
C TRP A 145 18.91 11.94 -7.62
N GLU A 146 19.78 12.59 -8.38
CA GLU A 146 20.54 13.76 -7.92
C GLU A 146 19.61 14.86 -7.41
N ARG A 147 18.48 15.08 -8.10
CA ARG A 147 17.49 16.07 -7.70
C ARG A 147 16.74 15.70 -6.42
N PHE A 148 16.43 14.43 -6.19
CA PHE A 148 15.53 14.00 -5.11
C PHE A 148 16.21 13.29 -3.94
N SER A 149 17.49 12.91 -4.06
CA SER A 149 18.24 12.10 -3.07
C SER A 149 18.30 12.70 -1.66
N HIS A 150 18.14 14.01 -1.53
CA HIS A 150 18.06 14.70 -0.25
C HIS A 150 16.71 14.54 0.47
N ARG A 151 15.67 14.04 -0.21
CA ARG A 151 14.30 13.85 0.33
C ARG A 151 13.82 12.40 0.28
N VAL A 152 14.30 11.62 -0.68
CA VAL A 152 13.90 10.21 -0.87
C VAL A 152 15.12 9.31 -0.75
N GLN A 153 14.94 8.08 -0.26
CA GLN A 153 16.04 7.12 -0.12
C GLN A 153 16.22 6.30 -1.39
N GLY A 154 15.29 6.42 -2.33
CA GLY A 154 15.21 5.55 -3.48
C GLY A 154 14.40 6.15 -4.63
N VAL A 155 14.94 6.01 -5.84
CA VAL A 155 14.20 6.24 -7.07
C VAL A 155 14.40 5.02 -7.96
N VAL A 156 13.29 4.37 -8.26
CA VAL A 156 13.22 3.15 -9.06
C VAL A 156 12.65 3.49 -10.43
N TRP A 157 13.21 2.89 -11.46
CA TRP A 157 12.61 2.85 -12.80
C TRP A 157 12.08 1.47 -13.08
N SER A 158 10.79 1.39 -13.40
CA SER A 158 10.13 0.17 -13.84
C SER A 158 9.49 0.32 -15.21
N ILE A 159 9.32 -0.80 -15.90
CA ILE A 159 8.67 -0.86 -17.20
C ILE A 159 7.43 -1.74 -17.11
N ASN A 160 6.31 -1.22 -17.58
CA ASN A 160 5.09 -1.98 -17.79
C ASN A 160 4.76 -1.99 -19.29
N LEU A 161 5.09 -3.10 -19.96
CA LEU A 161 4.79 -3.31 -21.39
C LEU A 161 3.34 -3.81 -21.62
N SER A 162 2.60 -4.16 -20.56
CA SER A 162 1.22 -4.62 -20.69
C SER A 162 0.31 -3.48 -21.16
N PRO A 163 -0.69 -3.75 -22.02
CA PRO A 163 -1.72 -2.76 -22.33
C PRO A 163 -2.55 -2.39 -21.09
N ALA A 164 -2.54 -3.23 -20.05
CA ALA A 164 -3.23 -2.96 -18.79
C ALA A 164 -2.63 -1.73 -18.10
N ASP A 165 -3.51 -0.91 -17.55
CA ASP A 165 -3.14 0.30 -16.82
C ASP A 165 -2.71 -0.03 -15.38
N ARG A 166 -1.50 -0.56 -15.26
CA ARG A 166 -0.89 -0.99 -13.99
C ARG A 166 0.24 -0.03 -13.60
N SER A 167 0.35 0.20 -12.31
CA SER A 167 1.36 1.04 -11.65
C SER A 167 2.52 0.21 -11.04
N TYR A 168 2.73 -0.99 -11.56
CA TYR A 168 3.84 -1.88 -11.25
C TYR A 168 4.36 -2.52 -12.56
N GLY A 169 5.58 -3.06 -12.54
CA GLY A 169 6.24 -3.60 -13.73
C GLY A 169 7.67 -4.06 -13.44
N ASP A 170 8.41 -4.46 -14.48
CA ASP A 170 9.76 -4.98 -14.32
C ASP A 170 10.72 -3.86 -13.92
N ILE A 171 11.42 -4.02 -12.79
CA ILE A 171 12.43 -3.07 -12.34
C ILE A 171 13.63 -3.14 -13.29
N LYS A 172 14.00 -2.01 -13.90
CA LYS A 172 15.16 -1.92 -14.80
C LYS A 172 16.36 -1.27 -14.14
N GLN A 173 16.13 -0.29 -13.29
CA GLN A 173 17.20 0.43 -12.61
C GLN A 173 16.73 0.96 -11.25
N VAL A 174 17.66 0.99 -10.30
CA VAL A 174 17.46 1.52 -8.94
C VAL A 174 18.60 2.49 -8.64
N CYS A 175 18.27 3.68 -8.15
CA CYS A 175 19.21 4.60 -7.51
C CYS A 175 18.83 4.74 -6.03
N GLY A 176 19.77 4.47 -5.13
CA GLY A 176 19.48 4.38 -3.69
C GLY A 176 18.84 3.04 -3.33
N GLN A 177 17.62 3.07 -2.81
CA GLN A 177 16.85 1.90 -2.35
C GLN A 177 15.63 1.63 -3.24
N ASP A 178 15.17 0.38 -3.30
CA ASP A 178 13.92 -0.02 -3.96
C ASP A 178 12.80 -0.36 -2.98
N TYR A 179 13.00 -0.04 -1.70
CA TYR A 179 12.06 -0.22 -0.61
C TYR A 179 12.02 1.02 0.28
N TYR A 180 10.90 1.20 0.99
CA TYR A 180 10.83 2.10 2.13
C TYR A 180 10.67 1.29 3.42
N GLU A 181 11.00 1.90 4.54
CA GLU A 181 10.82 1.29 5.85
C GLU A 181 9.73 2.00 6.63
N GLU A 182 8.86 1.24 7.27
CA GLU A 182 7.74 1.75 8.08
C GLU A 182 7.75 1.10 9.47
N GLU A 183 7.18 1.79 10.44
CA GLU A 183 6.83 1.18 11.74
C GLU A 183 5.33 0.91 11.81
N LEU A 184 4.97 -0.32 12.17
CA LEU A 184 3.59 -0.77 12.33
C LEU A 184 3.49 -1.62 13.60
N ALA A 185 2.64 -1.23 14.54
CA ALA A 185 2.41 -1.96 15.80
C ALA A 185 3.72 -2.21 16.60
N GLY A 186 4.64 -1.24 16.58
CA GLY A 186 5.93 -1.31 17.28
C GLY A 186 6.99 -2.17 16.60
N LEU A 187 6.73 -2.67 15.39
CA LEU A 187 7.67 -3.44 14.58
C LEU A 187 8.07 -2.65 13.33
N ARG A 188 9.30 -2.84 12.88
CA ARG A 188 9.83 -2.21 11.66
C ARG A 188 9.71 -3.15 10.48
N PHE A 189 9.23 -2.65 9.35
CA PHE A 189 9.06 -3.43 8.13
C PHE A 189 9.84 -2.78 6.99
N LYS A 190 10.54 -3.58 6.20
CA LYS A 190 10.98 -3.23 4.85
C LYS A 190 9.86 -3.55 3.88
N ILE A 191 9.50 -2.59 3.03
CA ILE A 191 8.42 -2.73 2.05
C ILE A 191 8.95 -2.31 0.67
N PRO A 192 9.16 -3.27 -0.25
CA PRO A 192 9.51 -2.97 -1.63
C PRO A 192 8.49 -2.06 -2.29
N VAL A 193 8.95 -1.20 -3.20
CA VAL A 193 8.13 -0.14 -3.78
C VAL A 193 6.89 -0.67 -4.50
N GLN A 194 6.95 -1.89 -5.03
CA GLN A 194 5.83 -2.52 -5.76
C GLN A 194 4.95 -3.44 -4.88
N SER A 195 5.38 -3.79 -3.67
CA SER A 195 4.67 -4.75 -2.80
C SER A 195 3.43 -4.16 -2.15
N PHE A 196 2.46 -4.99 -1.78
CA PHE A 196 1.33 -4.51 -0.98
C PHE A 196 1.76 -4.15 0.45
N PHE A 197 1.17 -3.09 0.99
CA PHE A 197 1.19 -2.76 2.42
C PHE A 197 -0.02 -1.88 2.72
N GLN A 198 -0.49 -1.90 3.97
CA GLN A 198 -1.67 -1.13 4.34
C GLN A 198 -1.45 0.36 4.10
N THR A 199 -2.40 1.01 3.41
CA THR A 199 -2.20 2.39 2.96
C THR A 199 -2.46 3.45 4.01
N ASN A 200 -3.11 3.07 5.11
CA ASN A 200 -3.36 3.89 6.30
C ASN A 200 -2.75 3.18 7.50
N ILE A 201 -1.60 3.65 7.98
CA ILE A 201 -0.85 2.97 9.05
C ILE A 201 -1.63 2.97 10.37
N VAL A 202 -2.20 4.11 10.75
CA VAL A 202 -3.01 4.22 11.98
C VAL A 202 -4.24 3.32 11.90
N GLY A 203 -4.85 3.20 10.71
CA GLY A 203 -5.93 2.24 10.48
C GLY A 203 -5.47 0.78 10.57
N ALA A 204 -4.29 0.46 10.05
CA ALA A 204 -3.71 -0.87 10.12
C ALA A 204 -3.39 -1.29 11.56
N GLU A 205 -2.88 -0.37 12.38
CA GLU A 205 -2.65 -0.61 13.81
C GLU A 205 -3.96 -0.89 14.55
N GLN A 206 -5.04 -0.18 14.20
CA GLN A 206 -6.36 -0.44 14.75
C GLN A 206 -6.88 -1.82 14.33
N ILE A 207 -6.69 -2.22 13.08
CA ILE A 207 -7.03 -3.58 12.61
C ILE A 207 -6.25 -4.63 13.40
N ILE A 208 -4.94 -4.46 13.57
CA ILE A 208 -4.10 -5.39 14.34
C ILE A 208 -4.55 -5.46 15.81
N ALA A 209 -4.92 -4.32 16.41
CA ALA A 209 -5.44 -4.29 17.76
C ALA A 209 -6.77 -5.06 17.89
N THR A 210 -7.71 -4.86 16.96
CA THR A 210 -8.98 -5.60 16.92
C THR A 210 -8.76 -7.10 16.66
N VAL A 211 -7.81 -7.47 15.79
CA VAL A 211 -7.42 -8.88 15.62
C VAL A 211 -6.91 -9.46 16.93
N LYS A 212 -6.04 -8.75 17.66
CA LYS A 212 -5.54 -9.21 18.97
C LYS A 212 -6.65 -9.36 20.00
N GLU A 213 -7.61 -8.45 20.01
CA GLU A 213 -8.78 -8.50 20.90
C GLU A 213 -9.62 -9.75 20.64
N PHE A 214 -9.96 -10.04 19.37
CA PHE A 214 -10.81 -11.19 19.04
C PHE A 214 -10.07 -12.53 19.11
N LEU A 215 -8.77 -12.52 18.84
CA LEU A 215 -7.94 -13.72 18.83
C LEU A 215 -7.51 -14.14 20.25
N GLU A 216 -7.49 -13.20 21.20
CA GLU A 216 -7.06 -13.39 22.59
C GLU A 216 -5.76 -14.24 22.71
N PRO A 217 -4.65 -13.88 22.05
CA PRO A 217 -3.48 -14.73 21.91
C PRO A 217 -2.85 -15.09 23.26
N ALA A 218 -2.50 -16.36 23.43
CA ALA A 218 -1.82 -16.90 24.61
C ALA A 218 -0.41 -17.38 24.27
N ALA A 219 0.48 -17.36 25.27
CA ALA A 219 1.89 -17.75 25.11
C ALA A 219 2.10 -19.19 24.64
N THR A 220 1.09 -20.06 24.78
CA THR A 220 1.11 -21.45 24.32
C THR A 220 0.68 -21.62 22.87
N ASP A 221 0.04 -20.62 22.28
CA ASP A 221 -0.63 -20.73 20.97
C ASP A 221 0.38 -20.87 19.83
N LYS A 222 0.04 -21.73 18.87
CA LYS A 222 0.57 -21.75 17.53
C LYS A 222 -0.45 -21.14 16.57
N ILE A 223 -0.11 -19.98 16.03
CA ILE A 223 -0.97 -19.21 15.12
C ILE A 223 -0.57 -19.46 13.67
N TYR A 224 -1.56 -19.62 12.79
CA TYR A 224 -1.36 -19.59 11.35
C TYR A 224 -1.92 -18.29 10.76
N ASP A 225 -1.08 -17.58 10.01
CA ASP A 225 -1.44 -16.35 9.28
C ASP A 225 -1.57 -16.71 7.80
N LEU A 226 -2.80 -16.84 7.30
CA LEU A 226 -3.09 -17.21 5.92
C LEU A 226 -3.20 -15.95 5.06
N TYR A 227 -2.63 -16.01 3.86
CA TYR A 227 -2.44 -14.84 2.99
C TYR A 227 -1.53 -13.80 3.67
N SER A 228 -0.50 -14.31 4.36
CA SER A 228 0.33 -13.51 5.26
C SER A 228 1.10 -12.38 4.57
N GLY A 229 1.23 -12.39 3.24
CA GLY A 229 1.93 -11.37 2.49
C GLY A 229 3.35 -11.17 3.02
N THR A 230 3.67 -9.93 3.41
CA THR A 230 4.98 -9.57 3.98
C THR A 230 5.07 -9.78 5.50
N GLY A 231 4.10 -10.45 6.11
CA GLY A 231 4.06 -10.85 7.52
C GLY A 231 3.51 -9.79 8.49
N SER A 232 2.80 -8.76 8.03
CA SER A 232 2.38 -7.64 8.90
C SER A 232 1.54 -8.06 10.10
N ILE A 233 0.58 -8.98 9.90
CA ILE A 233 -0.31 -9.43 10.98
C ILE A 233 0.40 -10.48 11.84
N GLY A 234 0.89 -11.56 11.23
CA GLY A 234 1.57 -12.64 11.93
C GLY A 234 2.77 -12.17 12.77
N LEU A 235 3.65 -11.32 12.23
CA LEU A 235 4.79 -10.80 13.00
C LEU A 235 4.33 -9.93 14.18
N SER A 236 3.24 -9.18 14.02
CA SER A 236 2.66 -8.36 15.10
C SER A 236 2.08 -9.18 16.25
N LEU A 237 1.84 -10.49 16.04
CA LEU A 237 1.37 -11.44 17.05
C LEU A 237 2.52 -12.25 17.67
N ALA A 238 3.65 -12.38 16.99
CA ALA A 238 4.72 -13.33 17.31
C ALA A 238 5.29 -13.18 18.74
N ASN A 239 5.39 -11.96 19.28
CA ASN A 239 5.92 -11.73 20.62
C ASN A 239 5.02 -12.21 21.78
N GLN A 240 3.78 -12.62 21.49
CA GLN A 240 2.80 -13.03 22.52
C GLN A 240 2.51 -14.53 22.51
N VAL A 241 3.06 -15.27 21.54
CA VAL A 241 2.66 -16.66 21.26
C VAL A 241 3.84 -17.58 21.11
N LYS A 242 3.59 -18.89 21.12
CA LYS A 242 4.64 -19.91 21.01
C LYS A 242 5.27 -19.89 19.63
N ALA A 243 4.46 -19.84 18.58
CA ALA A 243 4.94 -19.80 17.20
C ALA A 243 3.90 -19.18 16.26
N VAL A 244 4.39 -18.57 15.19
CA VAL A 244 3.58 -18.09 14.07
C VAL A 244 4.07 -18.73 12.78
N VAL A 245 3.13 -19.23 11.97
CA VAL A 245 3.40 -19.79 10.64
C VAL A 245 2.63 -18.97 9.60
N GLY A 246 3.35 -18.22 8.77
CA GLY A 246 2.77 -17.53 7.61
C GLY A 246 2.56 -18.49 6.44
N ILE A 247 1.40 -18.43 5.79
CA ILE A 247 1.14 -19.13 4.53
C ILE A 247 0.90 -18.08 3.45
N GLU A 248 1.69 -18.14 2.38
CA GLU A 248 1.66 -17.15 1.31
C GLU A 248 2.16 -17.77 0.00
N GLU A 249 1.46 -17.50 -1.10
CA GLU A 249 1.79 -18.06 -2.42
C GLU A 249 2.92 -17.30 -3.13
N ASN A 250 3.09 -16.01 -2.81
CA ASN A 250 4.12 -15.16 -3.38
C ASN A 250 5.47 -15.39 -2.68
N GLU A 251 6.35 -16.17 -3.32
CA GLU A 251 7.68 -16.47 -2.78
C GLU A 251 8.55 -15.24 -2.49
N PRO A 252 8.53 -14.14 -3.29
CA PRO A 252 9.19 -12.90 -2.87
C PRO A 252 8.67 -12.30 -1.56
N ALA A 253 7.34 -12.35 -1.33
CA ALA A 253 6.73 -11.84 -0.10
C ALA A 253 7.12 -12.69 1.12
N THR A 254 7.26 -14.02 0.98
CA THR A 254 7.69 -14.89 2.08
C THR A 254 9.15 -14.68 2.46
N ARG A 255 10.04 -14.48 1.48
CA ARG A 255 11.44 -14.10 1.79
C ARG A 255 11.49 -12.79 2.56
N LEU A 256 10.71 -11.80 2.12
CA LEU A 256 10.63 -10.51 2.78
C LEU A 256 10.03 -10.61 4.20
N SER A 257 9.05 -11.48 4.43
CA SER A 257 8.49 -11.66 5.78
C SER A 257 9.51 -12.29 6.73
N LEU A 258 10.37 -13.19 6.26
CA LEU A 258 11.51 -13.70 7.03
C LEU A 258 12.56 -12.61 7.31
N ASP A 259 12.87 -11.77 6.32
CA ASP A 259 13.76 -10.62 6.52
C ASP A 259 13.20 -9.63 7.55
N ASN A 260 11.88 -9.38 7.51
CA ASN A 260 11.18 -8.56 8.50
C ASN A 260 11.17 -9.21 9.89
N ALA A 261 11.04 -10.54 9.97
CA ALA A 261 11.17 -11.26 11.25
C ALA A 261 12.57 -11.05 11.84
N ALA A 262 13.61 -11.26 11.04
CA ALA A 262 15.00 -11.06 11.44
C ALA A 262 15.28 -9.61 11.85
N LEU A 263 14.76 -8.62 11.09
CA LEU A 263 14.86 -7.19 11.40
C LEU A 263 14.31 -6.86 12.80
N ASN A 264 13.24 -7.54 13.21
CA ASN A 264 12.60 -7.36 14.52
C ASN A 264 13.07 -8.35 15.59
N LYS A 265 14.08 -9.18 15.30
CA LYS A 265 14.59 -10.23 16.21
C LYS A 265 13.51 -11.24 16.63
N ILE A 266 12.55 -11.51 15.74
CA ILE A 266 11.48 -12.49 15.94
C ILE A 266 11.99 -13.85 15.45
N ASN A 267 12.18 -14.79 16.38
CA ASN A 267 12.77 -16.11 16.10
C ASN A 267 11.74 -17.25 16.04
N ASN A 268 10.48 -16.97 16.38
CA ASN A 268 9.39 -17.94 16.40
C ASN A 268 8.41 -17.76 15.21
N TYR A 269 8.88 -17.14 14.13
CA TYR A 269 8.15 -16.99 12.87
C TYR A 269 8.73 -17.89 11.79
N SER A 270 7.87 -18.59 11.05
CA SER A 270 8.24 -19.43 9.92
C SER A 270 7.23 -19.27 8.79
N VAL A 271 7.56 -19.73 7.58
CA VAL A 271 6.71 -19.59 6.40
C VAL A 271 6.53 -20.90 5.65
N LEU A 272 5.34 -21.12 5.11
CA LEU A 272 5.03 -22.16 4.14
C LEU A 272 4.66 -21.48 2.82
N VAL A 273 5.45 -21.72 1.78
CA VAL A 273 5.21 -21.13 0.46
C VAL A 273 4.17 -21.95 -0.29
N GLY A 274 3.08 -21.30 -0.69
CA GLY A 274 2.05 -21.91 -1.52
C GLY A 274 0.66 -21.35 -1.24
N ARG A 275 -0.27 -21.70 -2.13
CA ARG A 275 -1.70 -21.41 -1.94
C ARG A 275 -2.20 -22.07 -0.66
N ALA A 276 -2.95 -21.33 0.15
CA ALA A 276 -3.42 -21.78 1.46
C ALA A 276 -4.12 -23.14 1.41
N GLU A 277 -5.02 -23.33 0.45
CA GLU A 277 -5.77 -24.57 0.23
C GLU A 277 -4.89 -25.78 -0.15
N ASN A 278 -3.72 -25.56 -0.76
CA ASN A 278 -2.79 -26.62 -1.11
C ASN A 278 -1.91 -26.99 0.09
N VAL A 279 -1.44 -25.98 0.81
CA VAL A 279 -0.64 -26.17 2.03
C VAL A 279 -1.45 -26.91 3.09
N LEU A 280 -2.70 -26.49 3.33
CA LEU A 280 -3.62 -27.10 4.29
C LEU A 280 -3.95 -28.57 3.98
N LYS A 281 -3.88 -29.00 2.71
CA LYS A 281 -4.12 -30.40 2.30
C LYS A 281 -2.89 -31.30 2.47
N THR A 282 -1.70 -30.72 2.41
CA THR A 282 -0.43 -31.45 2.33
C THR A 282 0.33 -31.48 3.63
N HIS A 283 -0.07 -30.64 4.59
CA HIS A 283 0.58 -30.52 5.89
C HIS A 283 -0.45 -30.75 6.99
N ASP A 284 -0.09 -31.55 8.00
CA ASP A 284 -0.88 -31.66 9.23
C ASP A 284 -0.65 -30.42 10.10
N LEU A 285 -1.50 -29.41 9.89
CA LEU A 285 -1.41 -28.12 10.58
C LEU A 285 -2.15 -28.17 11.92
N GLN A 286 -1.42 -28.50 12.98
CA GLN A 286 -1.91 -28.34 14.35
C GLN A 286 -1.86 -26.84 14.72
N ALA A 287 -2.97 -26.14 14.49
CA ALA A 287 -3.15 -24.71 14.79
C ALA A 287 -4.05 -24.54 16.01
N ASP A 288 -3.64 -23.69 16.96
CA ASP A 288 -4.53 -23.27 18.05
C ASP A 288 -5.48 -22.18 17.55
N LYS A 289 -4.97 -21.28 16.69
CA LYS A 289 -5.72 -20.17 16.12
C LYS A 289 -5.28 -19.85 14.69
N VAL A 290 -6.18 -19.26 13.92
CA VAL A 290 -5.96 -18.92 12.51
C VAL A 290 -6.41 -17.48 12.26
N VAL A 291 -5.58 -16.73 11.54
CA VAL A 291 -5.93 -15.42 10.98
C VAL A 291 -5.94 -15.53 9.47
N VAL A 292 -6.91 -14.88 8.83
CA VAL A 292 -7.08 -14.92 7.37
C VAL A 292 -7.38 -13.50 6.86
N ASP A 293 -6.56 -13.00 5.94
CA ASP A 293 -6.79 -11.73 5.22
C ASP A 293 -6.79 -11.98 3.69
N PRO A 294 -7.86 -12.60 3.14
CA PRO A 294 -7.88 -13.06 1.76
C PRO A 294 -8.04 -11.89 0.76
N PRO A 295 -7.68 -12.11 -0.53
CA PRO A 295 -7.99 -11.14 -1.58
C PRO A 295 -9.51 -10.99 -1.79
N ARG A 296 -9.91 -10.01 -2.62
CA ARG A 296 -11.34 -9.70 -2.90
C ARG A 296 -12.24 -10.90 -3.24
N PRO A 297 -11.80 -11.94 -3.98
CA PRO A 297 -12.62 -13.13 -4.22
C PRO A 297 -13.00 -13.92 -2.95
N GLY A 298 -12.33 -13.66 -1.81
CA GLY A 298 -12.52 -14.37 -0.55
C GLY A 298 -11.70 -15.65 -0.46
N ILE A 299 -12.08 -16.51 0.47
CA ILE A 299 -11.44 -17.82 0.71
C ILE A 299 -11.98 -18.83 -0.31
N HIS A 300 -11.10 -19.67 -0.85
CA HIS A 300 -11.50 -20.81 -1.68
C HIS A 300 -12.42 -21.77 -0.92
N ARG A 301 -13.48 -22.26 -1.58
CA ARG A 301 -14.43 -23.22 -1.00
C ARG A 301 -13.86 -24.64 -0.90
#